data_AF-A0A2H0MQW9-F1
#
_entry.id   AF-A0A2H0MQW9-F1
#
_cell.length_a   1.000
_cell.length_b   1.000
_cell.length_c   1.000
_cell.angle_alpha   90.00
_cell.angle_beta   90.00
_cell.angle_gamma   90.00
#
_symmetry.space_group_name_H-M   'P 1'
#
loop_
_entity.id
_entity.type
_entity.pdbx_description
1 polymer ?
#
loop_
_entity_poly.entity_id
_entity_poly.type
_entity_poly.pdbx_seq_one_letter_code
_entity_poly.pdbx_strand_id
1 'polypeptide(L)'
;MLKFIKSISLVWVAVFLVMGSSGDALAKKKKKVPLTPKFVGAVKCNGSCHDPYYQGWKKSPHGGTYNLLKPGERAEAKKRVKLDPEKDYTTTPLCLRCHTTGYGQTGGFKPSDSKKPSPIDPTEPNLEQVGCEMCHTVAGGSQIRVVMKNTKGDFKKADTEKYGQRWDYANVCTRCHTHPNTPFQPSVHDKYKFNFEERKKKVHQFEKYVTEDNIDQKLQKKEDRAKEVGQTEKTPLVIEDFEIVEKKGKEKLKFKKGTLPYNKVSSKEKKKFKKAHGKKYKKTKEWEEFIMNRENYNYKK
;
A
#
# COMPACT_ATOMS: atom_id res chain seq x y z
N MET A 1 -33.83 3.39 -68.97
CA MET A 1 -33.66 2.31 -67.98
C MET A 1 -32.33 2.44 -67.23
N LEU A 2 -32.01 3.61 -66.66
CA LEU A 2 -30.70 3.86 -66.01
C LEU A 2 -30.72 4.98 -64.93
N LYS A 3 -31.89 5.24 -64.31
CA LYS A 3 -32.03 6.29 -63.28
C LYS A 3 -32.75 5.84 -62.00
N PHE A 4 -32.97 4.53 -61.81
CA PHE A 4 -33.69 4.00 -60.65
C PHE A 4 -32.81 3.20 -59.67
N ILE A 5 -31.52 3.00 -59.96
CA ILE A 5 -30.62 2.15 -59.15
C ILE A 5 -29.78 2.96 -58.14
N LYS A 6 -29.81 4.31 -58.19
CA LYS A 6 -28.98 5.14 -57.28
C LYS A 6 -29.61 5.42 -55.91
N SER A 7 -30.87 5.10 -55.68
CA SER A 7 -31.58 5.47 -54.45
C SER A 7 -31.64 4.37 -53.38
N ILE A 8 -31.32 3.13 -53.75
CA ILE A 8 -31.38 1.97 -52.81
C ILE A 8 -30.03 1.74 -52.10
N SER A 9 -28.93 2.25 -52.66
CA SER A 9 -27.59 2.04 -52.10
C SER A 9 -27.29 2.94 -50.88
N LEU A 10 -27.94 4.09 -50.74
CA LEU A 10 -27.66 5.04 -49.66
C LEU A 10 -28.42 4.78 -48.35
N VAL A 11 -29.55 4.06 -48.40
CA VAL A 11 -30.33 3.74 -47.19
C VAL A 11 -29.74 2.53 -46.45
N TRP A 12 -29.16 1.55 -47.17
CA TRP A 12 -28.53 0.39 -46.53
C TRP A 12 -27.16 0.70 -45.90
N VAL A 13 -26.44 1.71 -46.40
CA VAL A 13 -25.19 2.18 -45.77
C VAL A 13 -25.49 2.98 -44.49
N ALA A 14 -26.62 3.68 -44.40
CA ALA A 14 -27.02 4.38 -43.19
C ALA A 14 -27.54 3.45 -42.09
N VAL A 15 -28.18 2.33 -42.42
CA VAL A 15 -28.66 1.35 -41.42
C VAL A 15 -27.51 0.50 -40.87
N PHE A 16 -26.48 0.19 -41.65
CA PHE A 16 -25.28 -0.51 -41.15
C PHE A 16 -24.35 0.36 -40.29
N LEU A 17 -24.45 1.69 -40.39
CA LEU A 17 -23.69 2.62 -39.54
C LEU A 17 -24.34 2.89 -38.18
N VAL A 18 -25.60 2.51 -37.97
CA VAL A 18 -26.33 2.72 -36.70
C VAL A 18 -26.51 1.42 -35.90
N MET A 19 -26.22 0.24 -36.47
CA MET A 19 -26.33 -1.06 -35.77
C MET A 19 -25.01 -1.80 -35.57
N GLY A 20 -23.86 -1.14 -35.77
CA GLY A 20 -22.54 -1.78 -35.63
C GLY A 20 -21.59 -0.98 -34.76
N SER A 21 -21.79 -0.96 -33.43
CA SER A 21 -20.72 -0.79 -32.40
C SER A 21 -21.21 -0.54 -30.96
N SER A 22 -22.49 -0.69 -30.64
CA SER A 22 -23.00 -0.42 -29.29
C SER A 22 -23.02 -1.63 -28.33
N GLY A 23 -22.39 -2.76 -28.69
CA GLY A 23 -22.46 -4.01 -27.89
C GLY A 23 -21.23 -4.35 -27.04
N ASP A 24 -20.00 -4.18 -27.56
CA ASP A 24 -18.83 -4.90 -26.99
C ASP A 24 -17.53 -4.09 -26.89
N ALA A 25 -17.61 -2.75 -26.89
CA ALA A 25 -16.41 -1.90 -26.87
C ALA A 25 -15.79 -1.67 -25.48
N LEU A 26 -16.26 -2.27 -24.38
CA LEU A 26 -15.76 -1.94 -23.03
C LEU A 26 -15.54 -3.12 -22.06
N ALA A 27 -15.29 -4.34 -22.53
CA ALA A 27 -14.59 -5.31 -21.70
C ALA A 27 -13.09 -4.98 -21.67
N LYS A 28 -12.69 -3.93 -20.93
CA LYS A 28 -11.26 -3.61 -20.70
C LYS A 28 -10.56 -4.88 -20.20
N LYS A 29 -9.65 -5.44 -21.02
CA LYS A 29 -8.88 -6.65 -20.70
C LYS A 29 -8.29 -6.54 -19.29
N LYS A 30 -8.62 -7.50 -18.42
CA LYS A 30 -8.11 -7.56 -17.04
C LYS A 30 -6.58 -7.49 -17.06
N LYS A 31 -6.00 -6.59 -16.26
CA LYS A 31 -4.56 -6.42 -16.16
C LYS A 31 -3.95 -7.58 -15.37
N LYS A 32 -2.81 -8.10 -15.83
CA LYS A 32 -2.08 -9.14 -15.07
C LYS A 32 -1.59 -8.56 -13.74
N VAL A 33 -1.90 -9.24 -12.64
CA VAL A 33 -1.40 -8.87 -11.31
C VAL A 33 0.10 -9.18 -11.24
N PRO A 34 0.96 -8.26 -10.77
CA PRO A 34 2.39 -8.54 -10.61
C PRO A 34 2.62 -9.70 -9.63
N LEU A 35 3.59 -10.58 -9.91
CA LEU A 35 3.89 -11.72 -9.01
C LEU A 35 4.62 -11.31 -7.73
N THR A 36 5.26 -10.14 -7.69
CA THR A 36 6.03 -9.70 -6.52
C THR A 36 5.43 -8.42 -5.97
N PRO A 37 5.01 -8.41 -4.69
CA PRO A 37 4.54 -7.19 -4.06
C PRO A 37 5.69 -6.19 -3.89
N LYS A 38 5.37 -4.92 -4.05
CA LYS A 38 6.23 -3.79 -3.72
C LYS A 38 5.39 -2.62 -3.26
N PHE A 39 5.98 -1.78 -2.43
CA PHE A 39 5.42 -0.47 -2.13
C PHE A 39 5.44 0.41 -3.38
N VAL A 40 4.41 1.22 -3.54
CA VAL A 40 4.22 2.10 -4.69
C VAL A 40 3.96 3.55 -4.30
N GLY A 41 3.69 3.82 -3.02
CA GLY A 41 3.43 5.13 -2.47
C GLY A 41 1.97 5.58 -2.58
N ALA A 42 1.58 6.50 -1.70
CA ALA A 42 0.22 7.01 -1.57
C ALA A 42 -0.31 7.64 -2.86
N VAL A 43 0.56 8.27 -3.66
CA VAL A 43 0.19 8.89 -4.95
C VAL A 43 -0.38 7.86 -5.93
N LYS A 44 0.05 6.60 -5.85
CA LYS A 44 -0.52 5.55 -6.72
C LYS A 44 -1.90 5.08 -6.27
N CYS A 45 -2.28 5.35 -5.02
CA CYS A 45 -3.62 5.17 -4.50
C CYS A 45 -4.49 6.41 -4.78
N ASN A 46 -3.87 7.58 -4.95
CA ASN A 46 -4.46 8.81 -5.46
C ASN A 46 -4.76 8.74 -6.98
N GLY A 47 -5.54 9.71 -7.49
CA GLY A 47 -5.63 10.05 -8.92
C GLY A 47 -6.51 9.09 -9.72
N SER A 48 -7.83 9.37 -9.72
CA SER A 48 -8.94 8.67 -10.41
C SER A 48 -9.66 7.55 -9.65
N CYS A 49 -9.32 7.26 -8.38
CA CYS A 49 -10.00 6.18 -7.63
C CYS A 49 -10.23 6.48 -6.13
N HIS A 50 -9.34 7.22 -5.46
CA HIS A 50 -9.44 7.51 -4.02
C HIS A 50 -8.95 8.93 -3.65
N ASP A 51 -9.23 9.93 -4.47
CA ASP A 51 -8.87 11.34 -4.22
C ASP A 51 -9.33 11.87 -2.84
N PRO A 52 -10.62 11.77 -2.44
CA PRO A 52 -11.04 12.31 -1.14
C PRO A 52 -10.31 11.63 0.04
N TYR A 53 -9.98 10.35 -0.09
CA TYR A 53 -9.20 9.62 0.90
C TYR A 53 -7.75 10.09 0.95
N TYR A 54 -7.14 10.36 -0.21
CA TYR A 54 -5.79 10.89 -0.30
C TYR A 54 -5.70 12.30 0.29
N GLN A 55 -6.64 13.20 -0.02
CA GLN A 55 -6.68 14.54 0.58
C GLN A 55 -6.87 14.48 2.09
N GLY A 56 -7.79 13.63 2.57
CA GLY A 56 -7.99 13.39 3.99
C GLY A 56 -6.75 12.84 4.70
N TRP A 57 -6.02 11.94 4.04
CA TRP A 57 -4.74 11.41 4.54
C TRP A 57 -3.64 12.47 4.56
N LYS A 58 -3.50 13.26 3.49
CA LYS A 58 -2.48 14.30 3.34
C LYS A 58 -2.56 15.35 4.45
N LYS A 59 -3.77 15.64 4.93
CA LYS A 59 -4.02 16.57 6.05
C LYS A 59 -4.03 15.91 7.42
N SER A 60 -3.85 14.59 7.49
CA SER A 60 -3.73 13.85 8.74
C SER A 60 -2.30 13.93 9.30
N PRO A 61 -2.08 13.59 10.59
CA PRO A 61 -0.74 13.44 11.14
C PRO A 61 0.14 12.44 10.38
N HIS A 62 -0.44 11.39 9.78
CA HIS A 62 0.30 10.39 9.01
C HIS A 62 0.82 10.92 7.68
N GLY A 63 0.14 11.91 7.08
CA GLY A 63 0.59 12.59 5.87
C GLY A 63 1.75 13.57 6.08
N GLY A 64 2.21 13.77 7.32
CA GLY A 64 3.28 14.70 7.68
C GLY A 64 4.34 14.13 8.63
N THR A 65 4.42 12.81 8.80
CA THR A 65 5.33 12.14 9.73
C THR A 65 6.81 12.38 9.44
N TYR A 66 7.20 12.54 8.18
CA TYR A 66 8.60 12.80 7.81
C TYR A 66 9.07 14.16 8.31
N ASN A 67 8.20 15.17 8.24
CA ASN A 67 8.54 16.52 8.71
C ASN A 67 8.88 16.52 10.18
N LEU A 68 8.21 15.69 11.00
CA LEU A 68 8.50 15.56 12.43
C LEU A 68 9.93 15.09 12.75
N LEU A 69 10.63 14.52 11.77
CA LEU A 69 12.02 14.05 11.94
C LEU A 69 13.07 15.14 11.66
N LYS A 70 12.68 16.28 11.09
CA LYS A 70 13.60 17.39 10.79
C LYS A 70 14.06 18.08 12.08
N PRO A 71 15.22 18.77 12.08
CA PRO A 71 15.65 19.65 13.16
C PRO A 71 14.59 20.67 13.57
N GLY A 72 14.55 21.05 14.85
CA GLY A 72 13.62 22.04 15.43
C GLY A 72 12.16 21.56 15.58
N GLU A 73 11.73 20.59 14.77
CA GLU A 73 10.34 20.12 14.77
C GLU A 73 9.97 19.39 16.06
N ARG A 74 8.87 19.82 16.69
CA ARG A 74 8.36 19.31 17.97
C ARG A 74 9.43 19.19 19.07
N ALA A 75 10.27 20.21 19.24
CA ALA A 75 11.36 20.25 20.22
C ALA A 75 10.96 19.74 21.62
N GLU A 76 9.85 20.24 22.17
CA GLU A 76 9.37 19.82 23.50
C GLU A 76 9.00 18.34 23.58
N ALA A 77 8.48 17.75 22.50
CA ALA A 77 8.20 16.31 22.47
C ALA A 77 9.51 15.51 22.44
N LYS A 78 10.49 15.93 21.65
CA LYS A 78 11.81 15.29 21.54
C LYS A 78 12.57 15.35 22.88
N LYS A 79 12.65 16.52 23.52
CA LYS A 79 13.27 16.69 24.85
C LYS A 79 12.66 15.74 25.89
N ARG A 80 11.33 15.60 25.90
CA ARG A 80 10.62 14.72 26.84
C ARG A 80 11.06 13.26 26.73
N VAL A 81 11.45 12.81 25.55
CA VAL A 81 11.96 11.45 25.31
C VAL A 81 13.49 11.40 25.18
N LYS A 82 14.19 12.44 25.65
CA LYS A 82 15.65 12.56 25.63
C LYS A 82 16.25 12.46 24.21
N LEU A 83 15.51 12.91 23.20
CA LEU A 83 16.01 13.12 21.85
C LEU A 83 16.46 14.57 21.70
N ASP A 84 17.49 14.78 20.87
CA ASP A 84 18.00 16.10 20.52
C ASP A 84 17.03 16.80 19.56
N PRO A 85 16.43 17.95 19.93
CA PRO A 85 15.56 18.72 19.06
C PRO A 85 16.16 19.10 17.71
N GLU A 86 17.46 19.40 17.69
CA GLU A 86 18.19 19.96 16.56
C GLU A 86 18.82 18.88 15.68
N LYS A 87 18.84 17.63 16.16
CA LYS A 87 19.31 16.50 15.35
C LYS A 87 18.35 16.22 14.19
N ASP A 88 18.94 16.02 13.02
CA ASP A 88 18.22 15.51 11.85
C ASP A 88 18.03 13.99 11.95
N TYR A 89 16.78 13.56 12.15
CA TYR A 89 16.40 12.14 12.18
C TYR A 89 15.90 11.60 10.84
N THR A 90 15.91 12.41 9.77
CA THR A 90 15.37 12.05 8.45
C THR A 90 16.17 10.97 7.69
N THR A 91 17.33 10.61 8.22
CA THR A 91 18.17 9.49 7.76
C THR A 91 18.34 8.40 8.83
N THR A 92 17.82 8.60 10.05
CA THR A 92 17.98 7.67 11.17
C THR A 92 17.15 6.40 10.96
N PRO A 93 17.77 5.22 10.77
CA PRO A 93 17.05 4.01 10.37
C PRO A 93 15.91 3.59 11.32
N LEU A 94 16.11 3.81 12.62
CA LEU A 94 15.12 3.47 13.64
C LEU A 94 13.84 4.32 13.48
N CYS A 95 14.00 5.62 13.24
CA CYS A 95 12.90 6.57 13.08
C CYS A 95 12.13 6.31 11.78
N LEU A 96 12.86 6.04 10.69
CA LEU A 96 12.28 5.89 9.36
C LEU A 96 11.31 4.70 9.24
N ARG A 97 11.48 3.66 10.04
CA ARG A 97 10.60 2.49 10.01
C ARG A 97 9.14 2.83 10.30
N CYS A 98 8.91 3.72 11.27
CA CYS A 98 7.58 4.09 11.73
C CYS A 98 7.07 5.40 11.13
N HIS A 99 7.96 6.21 10.54
CA HIS A 99 7.61 7.54 10.00
C HIS A 99 7.53 7.59 8.48
N THR A 100 7.80 6.49 7.78
CA THR A 100 7.77 6.43 6.31
C THR A 100 7.10 5.16 5.81
N THR A 101 6.84 5.08 4.51
CA THR A 101 6.20 3.93 3.87
C THR A 101 7.24 2.88 3.45
N GLY A 102 7.18 1.71 4.08
CA GLY A 102 7.90 0.52 3.64
C GLY A 102 9.44 0.60 3.77
N TYR A 103 9.99 1.44 4.64
CA TYR A 103 11.44 1.54 4.84
C TYR A 103 12.09 0.16 5.10
N GLY A 104 13.17 -0.13 4.37
CA GLY A 104 13.84 -1.43 4.41
C GLY A 104 13.13 -2.56 3.64
N GLN A 105 12.01 -2.27 2.97
CA GLN A 105 11.23 -3.24 2.18
C GLN A 105 11.25 -2.89 0.68
N THR A 106 10.84 -3.86 -0.15
CA THR A 106 10.87 -3.72 -1.61
C THR A 106 9.97 -2.57 -2.07
N GLY A 107 10.56 -1.59 -2.75
CA GLY A 107 9.84 -0.43 -3.29
C GLY A 107 9.50 0.66 -2.27
N GLY A 108 9.83 0.46 -0.99
CA GLY A 108 9.57 1.46 0.05
C GLY A 108 10.51 2.65 0.01
N PHE A 109 10.30 3.56 0.95
CA PHE A 109 11.05 4.79 1.10
C PHE A 109 12.56 4.56 1.22
N LYS A 110 13.32 5.45 0.59
CA LYS A 110 14.77 5.48 0.66
C LYS A 110 15.21 6.90 1.03
N PRO A 111 15.96 7.07 2.14
CA PRO A 111 16.42 8.37 2.60
C PRO A 111 17.42 9.01 1.62
N SER A 112 17.71 10.30 1.86
CA SER A 112 18.59 11.15 1.05
C SER A 112 20.02 10.62 0.92
N ASP A 113 20.52 9.93 1.92
CA ASP A 113 21.87 9.34 1.95
C ASP A 113 21.97 7.96 1.22
N SER A 114 20.85 7.48 0.67
CA SER A 114 20.82 6.24 -0.10
C SER A 114 21.32 6.44 -1.54
N LYS A 115 21.75 5.36 -2.20
CA LYS A 115 22.23 5.41 -3.60
C LYS A 115 21.18 5.91 -4.61
N LYS A 116 19.90 5.74 -4.29
CA LYS A 116 18.76 6.11 -5.14
C LYS A 116 17.63 6.59 -4.22
N PRO A 117 17.71 7.82 -3.70
CA PRO A 117 16.72 8.35 -2.77
C PRO A 117 15.32 8.37 -3.38
N SER A 118 14.32 8.26 -2.53
CA SER A 118 12.94 8.55 -2.92
C SER A 118 12.79 10.06 -3.12
N PRO A 119 12.02 10.51 -4.12
CA PRO A 119 11.65 11.92 -4.23
C PRO A 119 10.82 12.33 -3.01
N ILE A 120 10.96 13.59 -2.60
CA ILE A 120 10.16 14.21 -1.55
C ILE A 120 9.48 15.41 -2.18
N ASP A 121 8.16 15.37 -2.26
CA ASP A 121 7.35 16.44 -2.83
C ASP A 121 6.42 17.00 -1.73
N PRO A 122 6.62 18.25 -1.28
CA PRO A 122 5.76 18.89 -0.29
C PRO A 122 4.30 19.05 -0.76
N THR A 123 4.09 19.14 -2.06
CA THR A 123 2.77 19.32 -2.69
C THR A 123 2.09 18.00 -2.99
N GLU A 124 2.86 16.93 -3.19
CA GLU A 124 2.35 15.58 -3.46
C GLU A 124 3.02 14.50 -2.57
N PRO A 125 2.70 14.46 -1.25
CA PRO A 125 3.37 13.57 -0.34
C PRO A 125 3.16 12.08 -0.67
N ASN A 126 4.18 11.26 -0.47
CA ASN A 126 4.22 9.92 -1.05
C ASN A 126 4.83 8.86 -0.12
N LEU A 127 6.02 8.34 -0.44
CA LEU A 127 6.67 7.27 0.30
C LEU A 127 7.32 7.77 1.60
N GLU A 128 7.71 9.03 1.63
CA GLU A 128 8.36 9.67 2.77
C GLU A 128 7.44 9.77 3.98
N GLN A 129 6.12 9.70 3.80
CA GLN A 129 5.14 9.74 4.88
C GLN A 129 4.64 8.33 5.25
N VAL A 130 3.86 8.20 6.33
CA VAL A 130 3.13 6.95 6.64
C VAL A 130 1.90 6.86 5.73
N GLY A 131 2.07 6.24 4.57
CA GLY A 131 1.05 6.15 3.52
C GLY A 131 0.05 5.02 3.69
N CYS A 132 -0.91 4.94 2.76
CA CYS A 132 -2.02 3.97 2.76
C CYS A 132 -1.54 2.53 2.97
N GLU A 133 -0.44 2.17 2.31
CA GLU A 133 0.12 0.82 2.30
C GLU A 133 0.60 0.34 3.67
N MET A 134 0.89 1.24 4.60
CA MET A 134 1.34 0.91 5.96
C MET A 134 0.23 0.31 6.82
N CYS A 135 -1.03 0.64 6.50
CA CYS A 135 -2.21 0.11 7.18
C CYS A 135 -2.92 -0.96 6.33
N HIS A 136 -3.12 -0.68 5.04
CA HIS A 136 -3.96 -1.52 4.20
C HIS A 136 -3.23 -2.74 3.64
N THR A 137 -1.90 -2.79 3.66
CA THR A 137 -1.16 -3.89 3.03
C THR A 137 0.00 -4.43 3.87
N VAL A 138 0.33 -5.70 3.65
CA VAL A 138 1.43 -6.40 4.31
C VAL A 138 2.79 -6.02 3.71
N ALA A 139 2.88 -5.97 2.38
CA ALA A 139 4.13 -5.85 1.63
C ALA A 139 4.06 -4.85 0.45
N GLY A 140 3.12 -3.90 0.52
CA GLY A 140 2.88 -2.88 -0.49
C GLY A 140 1.66 -3.15 -1.38
N GLY A 141 1.24 -2.12 -2.10
CA GLY A 141 -0.02 -2.02 -2.83
C GLY A 141 0.08 -2.27 -4.33
N SER A 142 1.23 -2.72 -4.84
CA SER A 142 1.40 -2.98 -6.28
C SER A 142 0.44 -4.04 -6.83
N GLN A 143 0.10 -5.05 -6.02
CA GLN A 143 -0.83 -6.11 -6.42
C GLN A 143 -2.27 -5.68 -6.21
N ILE A 144 -2.60 -5.16 -5.02
CA ILE A 144 -3.97 -4.83 -4.66
C ILE A 144 -4.58 -3.76 -5.56
N ARG A 145 -3.81 -2.76 -5.99
CA ARG A 145 -4.29 -1.75 -6.94
C ARG A 145 -4.73 -2.35 -8.26
N VAL A 146 -4.06 -3.41 -8.71
CA VAL A 146 -4.43 -4.10 -9.95
C VAL A 146 -5.72 -4.90 -9.75
N VAL A 147 -5.86 -5.56 -8.59
CA VAL A 147 -7.10 -6.24 -8.20
C VAL A 147 -8.27 -5.26 -8.17
N MET A 148 -8.15 -4.18 -7.39
CA MET A 148 -9.18 -3.14 -7.26
C MET A 148 -9.58 -2.56 -8.62
N LYS A 149 -8.61 -2.32 -9.51
CA LYS A 149 -8.88 -1.84 -10.87
C LYS A 149 -9.59 -2.88 -11.74
N ASN A 150 -9.19 -4.15 -11.67
CA ASN A 150 -9.78 -5.23 -12.45
C ASN A 150 -11.20 -5.56 -12.01
N THR A 151 -11.52 -5.33 -10.74
CA THR A 151 -12.85 -5.58 -10.18
C THR A 151 -13.69 -4.32 -10.03
N LYS A 152 -13.15 -3.14 -10.36
CA LYS A 152 -13.80 -1.83 -10.15
C LYS A 152 -14.28 -1.65 -8.69
N GLY A 153 -13.51 -2.15 -7.73
CA GLY A 153 -13.86 -2.10 -6.31
C GLY A 153 -14.83 -3.18 -5.82
N ASP A 154 -15.35 -4.02 -6.72
CA ASP A 154 -16.25 -5.13 -6.39
C ASP A 154 -15.46 -6.41 -6.09
N PHE A 155 -14.96 -6.51 -4.87
CA PHE A 155 -14.16 -7.64 -4.41
C PHE A 155 -14.59 -8.05 -3.00
N LYS A 156 -14.42 -9.34 -2.67
CA LYS A 156 -14.55 -9.86 -1.30
C LYS A 156 -13.24 -9.66 -0.54
N LYS A 157 -13.28 -9.65 0.80
CA LYS A 157 -12.06 -9.53 1.63
C LYS A 157 -11.02 -10.58 1.24
N ALA A 158 -11.43 -11.85 1.11
CA ALA A 158 -10.55 -12.97 0.74
C ALA A 158 -9.81 -12.77 -0.61
N ASP A 159 -10.45 -12.16 -1.60
CA ASP A 159 -9.84 -11.89 -2.92
C ASP A 159 -8.65 -10.93 -2.84
N THR A 160 -8.65 -10.09 -1.81
CA THR A 160 -7.63 -9.07 -1.58
C THR A 160 -6.57 -9.53 -0.59
N GLU A 161 -6.95 -10.34 0.40
CA GLU A 161 -6.04 -10.88 1.41
C GLU A 161 -4.97 -11.78 0.78
N LYS A 162 -5.30 -12.56 -0.26
CA LYS A 162 -4.28 -13.34 -0.99
C LYS A 162 -3.16 -12.47 -1.58
N TYR A 163 -3.45 -11.20 -1.87
CA TYR A 163 -2.49 -10.20 -2.36
C TYR A 163 -2.00 -9.24 -1.27
N GLY A 164 -2.27 -9.57 -0.01
CA GLY A 164 -1.65 -8.91 1.13
C GLY A 164 -2.43 -7.71 1.62
N GLN A 165 -3.69 -7.53 1.22
CA GLN A 165 -4.59 -6.60 1.89
C GLN A 165 -4.78 -7.05 3.35
N ARG A 166 -4.80 -6.10 4.27
CA ARG A 166 -5.06 -6.31 5.69
C ARG A 166 -6.43 -5.77 6.07
N TRP A 167 -7.13 -6.51 6.92
CA TRP A 167 -8.38 -6.09 7.55
C TRP A 167 -8.27 -6.02 9.08
N ASP A 168 -7.16 -6.51 9.65
CA ASP A 168 -6.82 -6.46 11.07
C ASP A 168 -6.29 -5.09 11.52
N TYR A 169 -7.05 -4.03 11.27
CA TYR A 169 -6.61 -2.65 11.47
C TYR A 169 -6.18 -2.34 12.91
N ALA A 170 -6.85 -2.89 13.93
CA ALA A 170 -6.41 -2.70 15.31
C ALA A 170 -4.99 -3.25 15.53
N ASN A 171 -4.68 -4.41 14.94
CA ASN A 171 -3.36 -5.03 15.00
C ASN A 171 -2.33 -4.26 14.17
N VAL A 172 -2.67 -3.79 12.96
CA VAL A 172 -1.71 -3.07 12.09
C VAL A 172 -1.22 -1.76 12.74
N CYS A 173 -2.05 -1.10 13.55
CA CYS A 173 -1.65 0.12 14.26
C CYS A 173 -0.54 -0.13 15.29
N THR A 174 -0.50 -1.33 15.89
CA THR A 174 0.49 -1.70 16.92
C THR A 174 1.92 -1.81 16.37
N ARG A 175 2.08 -1.92 15.04
CA ARG A 175 3.39 -1.91 14.34
C ARG A 175 4.26 -0.72 14.71
N CYS A 176 3.63 0.41 15.03
CA CYS A 176 4.31 1.66 15.33
C CYS A 176 3.89 2.23 16.69
N HIS A 177 2.58 2.29 16.98
CA HIS A 177 2.07 3.03 18.14
C HIS A 177 2.37 2.38 19.49
N THR A 178 2.59 1.06 19.51
CA THR A 178 2.93 0.31 20.71
C THR A 178 4.21 -0.50 20.51
N HIS A 179 5.00 -0.16 19.49
CA HIS A 179 6.23 -0.86 19.19
C HIS A 179 7.26 -0.58 20.30
N PRO A 180 7.99 -1.57 20.84
CA PRO A 180 8.95 -1.34 21.92
C PRO A 180 9.99 -0.25 21.61
N ASN A 181 10.42 -0.17 20.34
CA ASN A 181 11.38 0.83 19.88
C ASN A 181 10.80 2.24 19.63
N THR A 182 9.50 2.51 19.84
CA THR A 182 9.03 3.90 19.84
C THR A 182 9.45 4.58 21.14
N PRO A 183 10.06 5.78 21.10
CA PRO A 183 10.43 6.51 22.31
C PRO A 183 9.19 7.14 22.99
N PHE A 184 8.09 7.29 22.26
CA PHE A 184 6.86 7.91 22.72
C PHE A 184 5.93 6.87 23.35
N GLN A 185 6.29 6.39 24.54
CA GLN A 185 5.53 5.37 25.29
C GLN A 185 4.63 6.00 26.36
N PRO A 186 3.57 5.30 26.81
CA PRO A 186 2.71 5.78 27.91
C PRO A 186 3.48 6.07 29.21
N SER A 187 4.57 5.33 29.47
CA SER A 187 5.46 5.56 30.61
C SER A 187 6.16 6.92 30.60
N VAL A 188 6.25 7.57 29.44
CA VAL A 188 6.82 8.93 29.31
C VAL A 188 5.73 10.00 29.46
N HIS A 189 4.53 9.72 28.96
CA HIS A 189 3.37 10.61 29.08
C HIS A 189 2.08 9.87 28.67
N ASP A 190 1.02 10.02 29.46
CA ASP A 190 -0.31 9.43 29.19
C ASP A 190 -0.89 9.71 27.81
N LYS A 191 -0.56 10.86 27.18
CA LYS A 191 -1.03 11.21 25.84
C LYS A 191 -0.60 10.21 24.75
N TYR A 192 0.43 9.40 25.04
CA TYR A 192 0.93 8.35 24.16
C TYR A 192 0.21 7.01 24.34
N LYS A 193 -0.73 6.89 25.29
CA LYS A 193 -1.64 5.74 25.38
C LYS A 193 -2.43 5.63 24.07
N PHE A 194 -2.31 4.48 23.41
CA PHE A 194 -2.95 4.23 22.13
C PHE A 194 -4.39 3.72 22.35
N ASN A 195 -5.35 4.39 21.70
CA ASN A 195 -6.74 3.95 21.62
C ASN A 195 -7.13 3.83 20.14
N PHE A 196 -7.36 2.61 19.67
CA PHE A 196 -7.65 2.37 18.25
C PHE A 196 -8.92 3.11 17.76
N GLU A 197 -10.01 3.04 18.54
CA GLU A 197 -11.30 3.63 18.18
C GLU A 197 -11.25 5.15 18.06
N GLU A 198 -10.46 5.81 18.92
CA GLU A 198 -10.24 7.26 18.86
C GLU A 198 -9.31 7.63 17.70
N ARG A 199 -8.19 6.92 17.55
CA ARG A 199 -7.12 7.29 16.61
C ARG A 199 -7.51 7.01 15.16
N LYS A 200 -8.27 5.95 14.88
CA LYS A 200 -8.70 5.62 13.49
C LYS A 200 -9.53 6.73 12.85
N LYS A 201 -10.27 7.51 13.66
CA LYS A 201 -11.08 8.67 13.21
C LYS A 201 -10.24 9.86 12.72
N LYS A 202 -8.91 9.84 12.92
CA LYS A 202 -7.99 10.95 12.59
C LYS A 202 -7.11 10.67 11.36
N VAL A 203 -7.19 9.49 10.75
CA VAL A 203 -6.19 9.03 9.75
C VAL A 203 -6.50 9.48 8.32
N HIS A 204 -7.77 9.49 7.90
CA HIS A 204 -8.19 9.97 6.58
C HIS A 204 -9.66 10.39 6.61
N GLN A 205 -9.93 11.61 7.11
CA GLN A 205 -11.28 12.21 7.21
C GLN A 205 -11.82 12.60 5.82
N PHE A 206 -12.03 11.58 4.98
CA PHE A 206 -12.27 11.72 3.55
C PHE A 206 -13.58 12.46 3.24
N GLU A 207 -14.57 12.38 4.13
CA GLU A 207 -15.88 13.01 3.96
C GLU A 207 -15.77 14.53 3.75
N LYS A 208 -14.74 15.16 4.34
CA LYS A 208 -14.46 16.60 4.20
C LYS A 208 -13.95 17.01 2.81
N TYR A 209 -13.51 16.05 2.02
CA TYR A 209 -12.86 16.27 0.72
C TYR A 209 -13.65 15.68 -0.44
N VAL A 210 -14.89 15.23 -0.18
CA VAL A 210 -15.81 14.84 -1.22
C VAL A 210 -16.32 16.09 -1.93
N THR A 211 -16.23 16.09 -3.25
CA THR A 211 -16.74 17.11 -4.16
C THR A 211 -17.64 16.45 -5.21
N GLU A 212 -18.30 17.25 -6.04
CA GLU A 212 -19.08 16.73 -7.18
C GLU A 212 -18.18 15.93 -8.15
N ASP A 213 -16.95 16.39 -8.39
CA ASP A 213 -15.99 15.77 -9.30
C ASP A 213 -15.47 14.40 -8.85
N ASN A 214 -15.57 14.06 -7.55
CA ASN A 214 -14.99 12.83 -7.00
C ASN A 214 -15.99 11.98 -6.21
N ILE A 215 -17.28 12.31 -6.25
CA ILE A 215 -18.32 11.60 -5.50
C ILE A 215 -18.48 10.14 -5.93
N ASP A 216 -18.14 9.83 -7.19
CA ASP A 216 -18.11 8.49 -7.77
C ASP A 216 -17.03 7.59 -7.13
N GLN A 217 -16.07 8.18 -6.44
CA GLN A 217 -14.98 7.47 -5.74
C GLN A 217 -15.37 7.03 -4.33
N LYS A 218 -16.59 7.34 -3.86
CA LYS A 218 -17.11 6.80 -2.61
C LYS A 218 -17.19 5.27 -2.66
N LEU A 219 -16.79 4.63 -1.57
CA LEU A 219 -16.79 3.17 -1.46
C LEU A 219 -18.21 2.61 -1.33
N GLN A 220 -18.88 2.35 -2.45
CA GLN A 220 -20.26 1.83 -2.49
C GLN A 220 -20.45 0.51 -1.73
N LYS A 221 -19.48 -0.42 -1.82
CA LYS A 221 -19.51 -1.74 -1.15
C LYS A 221 -18.95 -1.74 0.27
N LYS A 222 -18.86 -0.58 0.94
CA LYS A 222 -18.28 -0.49 2.29
C LYS A 222 -19.12 -1.28 3.32
N GLU A 223 -20.44 -1.12 3.29
CA GLU A 223 -21.36 -1.76 4.24
C GLU A 223 -21.44 -3.28 4.01
N ASP A 224 -21.52 -3.70 2.75
CA ASP A 224 -21.48 -5.12 2.38
C ASP A 224 -20.19 -5.78 2.90
N ARG A 225 -19.03 -5.14 2.65
CA ARG A 225 -17.74 -5.64 3.14
C ARG A 225 -17.62 -5.60 4.66
N ALA A 226 -18.35 -4.74 5.37
CA ALA A 226 -18.35 -4.73 6.83
C ALA A 226 -19.03 -5.96 7.43
N LYS A 227 -19.92 -6.62 6.68
CA LYS A 227 -20.58 -7.89 7.07
C LYS A 227 -19.68 -9.11 6.86
N GLU A 228 -18.64 -8.99 6.03
CA GLU A 228 -17.66 -10.03 5.81
C GLU A 228 -16.61 -10.03 6.93
N VAL A 229 -16.14 -11.21 7.34
CA VAL A 229 -14.99 -11.35 8.24
C VAL A 229 -13.82 -11.94 7.46
N GLY A 230 -12.77 -11.13 7.24
CA GLY A 230 -11.55 -11.54 6.58
C GLY A 230 -10.72 -12.48 7.44
N GLN A 231 -9.81 -13.24 6.80
CA GLN A 231 -8.90 -14.13 7.50
C GLN A 231 -8.01 -13.39 8.50
N THR A 232 -7.53 -12.20 8.12
CA THR A 232 -6.69 -11.37 9.01
C THR A 232 -7.46 -10.86 10.22
N GLU A 233 -8.77 -10.60 10.11
CA GLU A 233 -9.60 -10.24 11.26
C GLU A 233 -9.79 -11.41 12.23
N LYS A 234 -9.99 -12.63 11.70
CA LYS A 234 -10.11 -13.85 12.52
C LYS A 234 -8.79 -14.19 13.22
N THR A 235 -7.71 -14.17 12.47
CA THR A 235 -6.37 -14.46 12.95
C THR A 235 -5.46 -13.34 12.46
N PRO A 236 -5.09 -12.38 13.32
CA PRO A 236 -4.24 -11.27 12.92
C PRO A 236 -2.88 -11.74 12.44
N LEU A 237 -2.24 -10.95 11.58
CA LEU A 237 -0.88 -11.24 11.15
C LEU A 237 0.12 -10.94 12.27
N VAL A 238 1.26 -11.62 12.24
CA VAL A 238 2.40 -11.25 13.10
C VAL A 238 2.84 -9.81 12.80
N ILE A 239 3.46 -9.16 13.77
CA ILE A 239 4.00 -7.82 13.63
C ILE A 239 5.51 -7.93 13.50
N GLU A 240 6.06 -7.35 12.45
CA GLU A 240 7.50 -7.36 12.26
C GLU A 240 8.23 -6.61 13.36
N ASP A 241 9.22 -7.29 13.93
CA ASP A 241 10.20 -6.71 14.85
C ASP A 241 11.53 -6.49 14.10
N PHE A 242 12.29 -5.51 14.55
CA PHE A 242 13.50 -5.05 13.90
C PHE A 242 14.52 -4.53 14.92
N GLU A 243 15.77 -4.58 14.50
CA GLU A 243 16.94 -4.09 15.24
C GLU A 243 17.77 -3.18 14.34
N ILE A 244 18.57 -2.32 14.95
CA ILE A 244 19.60 -1.56 14.26
C ILE A 244 20.90 -2.34 14.34
N VAL A 245 21.52 -2.55 13.19
CA VAL A 245 22.85 -3.18 13.09
C VAL A 245 23.80 -2.23 12.39
N GLU A 246 25.04 -2.22 12.84
CA GLU A 246 26.09 -1.51 12.13
C GLU A 246 26.63 -2.39 11.00
N LYS A 247 26.73 -1.81 9.79
CA LYS A 247 27.35 -2.49 8.66
C LYS A 247 28.15 -1.51 7.82
N LYS A 248 29.48 -1.66 7.87
CA LYS A 248 30.47 -0.79 7.22
C LYS A 248 30.37 0.65 7.74
N GLY A 249 30.40 0.84 9.06
CA GLY A 249 30.34 2.16 9.69
C GLY A 249 29.01 2.90 9.49
N LYS A 250 27.93 2.18 9.14
CA LYS A 250 26.60 2.77 8.94
C LYS A 250 25.55 1.92 9.65
N GLU A 251 24.71 2.58 10.44
CA GLU A 251 23.51 1.97 11.02
C GLU A 251 22.54 1.56 9.91
N LYS A 252 21.94 0.37 10.08
CA LYS A 252 20.92 -0.16 9.16
C LYS A 252 19.84 -0.89 9.93
N LEU A 253 18.61 -0.73 9.46
CA LEU A 253 17.50 -1.54 9.93
C LEU A 253 17.61 -2.97 9.41
N LYS A 254 17.50 -3.93 10.33
CA LYS A 254 17.42 -5.36 10.03
C LYS A 254 16.17 -5.94 10.70
N PHE A 255 15.31 -6.56 9.91
CA PHE A 255 14.17 -7.30 10.44
C PHE A 255 14.64 -8.57 11.14
N LYS A 256 14.09 -8.84 12.33
CA LYS A 256 14.35 -10.08 13.06
C LYS A 256 13.81 -11.28 12.26
N LYS A 257 14.51 -12.41 12.34
CA LYS A 257 14.13 -13.60 11.58
C LYS A 257 12.79 -14.14 12.10
N GLY A 258 11.87 -14.46 11.19
CA GLY A 258 10.57 -15.05 11.54
C GLY A 258 9.51 -14.07 12.02
N THR A 259 9.81 -12.76 12.11
CA THR A 259 8.85 -11.76 12.58
C THR A 259 8.07 -11.09 11.45
N LEU A 260 8.55 -11.21 10.20
CA LEU A 260 7.85 -10.62 9.06
C LEU A 260 6.45 -11.22 8.87
N PRO A 261 5.42 -10.41 8.59
CA PRO A 261 4.06 -10.89 8.33
C PRO A 261 3.89 -11.67 7.02
N TYR A 262 4.97 -11.86 6.26
CA TYR A 262 4.95 -12.55 4.97
C TYR A 262 6.21 -13.37 4.72
N ASN A 263 6.05 -14.42 3.93
CA ASN A 263 7.11 -15.37 3.59
C ASN A 263 7.81 -14.96 2.29
N LYS A 264 9.10 -14.66 2.39
CA LYS A 264 9.94 -14.48 1.20
C LYS A 264 10.19 -15.83 0.54
N VAL A 265 10.25 -15.86 -0.78
CA VAL A 265 10.76 -17.06 -1.48
C VAL A 265 12.25 -17.21 -1.16
N SER A 266 12.61 -18.37 -0.62
CA SER A 266 13.97 -18.70 -0.22
C SER A 266 14.91 -18.77 -1.41
N SER A 267 16.21 -18.61 -1.14
CA SER A 267 17.24 -18.78 -2.16
C SER A 267 17.30 -20.22 -2.68
N LYS A 268 16.96 -21.22 -1.86
CA LYS A 268 16.93 -22.63 -2.24
C LYS A 268 15.82 -22.91 -3.26
N GLU A 269 14.62 -22.42 -3.01
CA GLU A 269 13.48 -22.52 -3.95
C GLU A 269 13.81 -21.82 -5.28
N LYS A 270 14.34 -20.59 -5.23
CA LYS A 270 14.76 -19.85 -6.43
C LYS A 270 15.81 -20.63 -7.24
N LYS A 271 16.79 -21.27 -6.57
CA LYS A 271 17.82 -22.10 -7.22
C LYS A 271 17.20 -23.34 -7.88
N LYS A 272 16.23 -24.01 -7.23
CA LYS A 272 15.50 -25.16 -7.81
C LYS A 272 14.81 -24.77 -9.12
N PHE A 273 14.04 -23.68 -9.10
CA PHE A 273 13.39 -23.17 -10.32
C PHE A 273 14.38 -22.74 -11.39
N LYS A 274 15.48 -22.06 -11.01
CA LYS A 274 16.53 -21.68 -11.96
C LYS A 274 17.22 -22.88 -12.61
N LYS A 275 17.38 -23.99 -11.88
CA LYS A 275 17.94 -25.25 -12.40
C LYS A 275 16.96 -25.93 -13.37
N ALA A 276 15.68 -25.97 -13.03
CA ALA A 276 14.65 -26.63 -13.84
C ALA A 276 14.22 -25.84 -15.09
N HIS A 277 14.09 -24.51 -14.99
CA HIS A 277 13.50 -23.66 -16.03
C HIS A 277 14.45 -22.54 -16.51
N GLY A 278 15.74 -22.66 -16.19
CA GLY A 278 16.79 -21.72 -16.62
C GLY A 278 16.71 -20.32 -16.00
N LYS A 279 17.49 -19.37 -16.54
CA LYS A 279 17.61 -17.99 -16.02
C LYS A 279 16.30 -17.20 -16.08
N LYS A 280 15.37 -17.58 -16.97
CA LYS A 280 14.07 -16.92 -17.18
C LYS A 280 12.92 -17.56 -16.41
N TYR A 281 13.19 -18.45 -15.44
CA TYR A 281 12.18 -19.16 -14.65
C TYR A 281 11.06 -18.25 -14.09
N LYS A 282 11.36 -16.99 -13.75
CA LYS A 282 10.35 -16.03 -13.23
C LYS A 282 9.24 -15.65 -14.22
N LYS A 283 9.40 -16.00 -15.50
CA LYS A 283 8.42 -15.74 -16.57
C LYS A 283 7.59 -16.97 -16.92
N THR A 284 7.86 -18.12 -16.30
CA THR A 284 7.18 -19.37 -16.62
C THR A 284 5.89 -19.54 -15.82
N LYS A 285 4.98 -20.39 -16.30
CA LYS A 285 3.70 -20.65 -15.65
C LYS A 285 3.89 -21.35 -14.30
N GLU A 286 4.87 -22.24 -14.20
CA GLU A 286 5.18 -22.99 -12.99
C GLU A 286 5.65 -22.07 -11.86
N TRP A 287 6.41 -21.02 -12.19
CA TRP A 287 6.79 -20.01 -11.19
C TRP A 287 5.60 -19.17 -10.76
N GLU A 288 4.73 -18.80 -11.69
CA GLU A 288 3.49 -18.07 -11.39
C GLU A 288 2.58 -18.90 -10.46
N GLU A 289 2.30 -20.15 -10.80
CA GLU A 289 1.52 -21.08 -9.97
C GLU A 289 2.15 -21.28 -8.59
N PHE A 290 3.47 -21.47 -8.52
CA PHE A 290 4.19 -21.59 -7.25
C PHE A 290 4.03 -20.35 -6.36
N ILE A 291 4.11 -19.14 -6.92
CA ILE A 291 3.92 -17.90 -6.16
C ILE A 291 2.47 -17.74 -5.69
N MET A 292 1.51 -18.14 -6.53
CA MET A 292 0.08 -18.01 -6.23
C MET A 292 -0.40 -19.01 -5.17
N ASN A 293 0.17 -20.22 -5.14
CA ASN A 293 -0.31 -21.32 -4.30
C ASN A 293 0.48 -21.52 -3.00
N ARG A 294 1.58 -20.81 -2.80
CA ARG A 294 2.37 -20.91 -1.57
C ARG A 294 1.73 -20.14 -0.41
N GLU A 295 2.03 -20.59 0.81
CA GLU A 295 1.69 -19.84 2.02
C GLU A 295 2.49 -18.54 2.09
N ASN A 296 1.80 -17.43 1.85
CA ASN A 296 2.43 -16.12 1.69
C ASN A 296 2.49 -15.30 2.98
N TYR A 297 1.67 -15.62 4.00
CA TYR A 297 1.49 -14.79 5.19
C TYR A 297 1.69 -15.56 6.48
N ASN A 298 2.18 -14.86 7.51
CA ASN A 298 2.43 -15.42 8.83
C ASN A 298 1.39 -14.88 9.81
N TYR A 299 0.53 -15.76 10.29
CA TYR A 299 -0.54 -15.45 11.24
C TYR A 299 -0.06 -15.63 12.68
N LYS A 300 -0.64 -14.87 13.61
CA LYS A 300 -0.43 -15.10 15.05
C LYS A 300 -0.95 -16.49 15.40
N LYS A 301 -0.20 -17.18 16.27
CA LYS A 301 -0.62 -18.46 16.85
C LYS A 301 -1.52 -18.23 18.05
#